data_AF-A0AAJ1JUQ9-F1
#
_entry.id   AF-A0AAJ1JUQ9-F1
#
_cell.length_a   1.000
_cell.length_b   1.000
_cell.length_c   1.000
_cell.angle_alpha   90.00
_cell.angle_beta   90.00
_cell.angle_gamma   90.00
#
_symmetry.space_group_name_H-M   'P 1'
#
loop_
_entity.id
_entity.type
_entity.pdbx_description
1 polymer ?
#
loop_
_entity_poly.entity_id
_entity_poly.type
_entity_poly.pdbx_seq_one_letter_code
_entity_poly.pdbx_strand_id
1 'polypeptide(L)'
;MELSKELLQKQIEILLHAIENGKIDNRKYYPTLYLDDLINMAENSEESGYNVERMVAASAIKYPDLHNLIRNLVQQITIFNLKAWDNYDDFWLLHANDMDYAGAAYAKELAIANQNDIQTYIDFYLTNDVNHEVYQGKDIEAILEKWGVSEITYPLIVARWFEPGQHGDEQLEEYFDSMIEKFTDSSQCDLFIKACANWFLNRIQKDSHEIDFDDKEMLNRLFSSLFDEVENYEDYMADHEDDEDFDEENIYGSVINKFCDYVKEGKLPTYSDLL
;
A
#
# COMPACT_ATOMS: atom_id res chain seq x y z
N MET A 1 31.20 1.28 2.26
CA MET A 1 31.63 1.83 3.55
C MET A 1 30.47 1.65 4.52
N GLU A 2 30.72 1.24 5.76
CA GLU A 2 29.66 1.02 6.75
C GLU A 2 29.45 2.31 7.56
N LEU A 3 28.24 2.87 7.53
CA LEU A 3 27.90 4.07 8.31
C LEU A 3 27.81 3.70 9.79
N SER A 4 28.35 4.53 10.69
CA SER A 4 28.28 4.24 12.12
C SER A 4 26.86 4.40 12.65
N LYS A 5 26.50 3.59 13.64
CA LYS A 5 25.21 3.67 14.31
C LYS A 5 24.93 5.07 14.87
N GLU A 6 25.92 5.70 15.50
CA GLU A 6 25.78 7.04 16.08
C GLU A 6 25.44 8.10 15.03
N LEU A 7 26.02 7.98 13.83
CA LEU A 7 25.73 8.88 12.71
C LEU A 7 24.30 8.68 12.20
N LEU A 8 23.90 7.42 11.99
CA LEU A 8 22.57 7.05 11.53
C LEU A 8 21.48 7.50 12.52
N GLN A 9 21.70 7.24 13.81
CA GLN A 9 20.80 7.68 14.89
C GLN A 9 20.64 9.21 14.88
N LYS A 10 21.76 9.93 14.85
CA LYS A 10 21.74 11.40 14.83
C LYS A 10 20.99 11.94 13.61
N GLN A 11 21.14 11.30 12.45
CA GLN A 11 20.42 11.69 11.24
C GLN A 11 18.90 11.53 11.42
N ILE A 12 18.44 10.37 11.91
CA ILE A 12 17.01 10.11 12.16
C ILE A 12 16.46 11.11 13.21
N GLU A 13 17.20 11.41 14.28
CA GLU A 13 16.80 12.38 15.31
C GLU A 13 16.66 13.81 14.76
N ILE A 14 17.54 14.21 13.84
CA ILE A 14 17.46 15.52 13.18
C ILE A 14 16.21 15.61 12.31
N LEU A 15 15.92 14.56 11.56
CA LEU A 15 14.73 14.49 10.71
C LEU A 15 13.45 14.56 11.53
N LEU A 16 13.36 13.76 12.59
CA LEU A 16 12.28 13.82 13.58
C LEU A 16 12.10 15.24 14.13
N HIS A 17 13.18 15.86 14.60
CA HIS A 17 13.13 17.22 15.13
C HIS A 17 12.65 18.24 14.08
N ALA A 18 13.04 18.08 12.82
CA ALA A 18 12.61 18.96 11.74
C ALA A 18 11.10 18.85 11.48
N ILE A 19 10.55 17.62 11.43
CA ILE A 19 9.12 17.34 11.25
C ILE A 19 8.33 17.94 12.42
N GLU A 20 8.72 17.62 13.66
CA GLU A 20 8.00 18.03 14.88
C GLU A 20 7.93 19.56 15.06
N ASN A 21 8.95 20.28 14.57
CA ASN A 21 9.05 21.73 14.74
C ASN A 21 8.55 22.52 13.52
N GLY A 22 7.95 21.86 12.53
CA GLY A 22 7.48 22.50 11.30
C GLY A 22 8.61 23.23 10.56
N LYS A 23 9.85 22.75 10.71
CA LYS A 23 11.04 23.34 10.05
C LYS A 23 11.28 22.77 8.66
N ILE A 24 10.43 21.84 8.23
CA ILE A 24 10.42 21.37 6.86
C ILE A 24 9.58 22.36 6.07
N ASP A 25 10.25 23.09 5.17
CA ASP A 25 9.58 23.97 4.22
C ASP A 25 9.01 23.08 3.11
N ASN A 26 7.69 23.10 2.94
CA ASN A 26 6.95 22.37 1.91
C ASN A 26 7.51 22.58 0.48
N ARG A 27 8.32 23.64 0.26
CA ARG A 27 8.99 23.98 -0.99
C ARG A 27 10.47 23.58 -1.06
N LYS A 28 11.01 22.94 -0.03
CA LYS A 28 12.40 22.45 0.02
C LYS A 28 12.39 21.00 0.44
N TYR A 29 12.99 20.17 -0.42
CA TYR A 29 13.24 18.75 -0.17
C TYR A 29 13.53 18.45 1.29
N TYR A 30 13.00 17.31 1.75
CA TYR A 30 13.27 16.70 3.04
C TYR A 30 14.70 17.02 3.49
N PRO A 31 14.91 17.73 4.63
CA PRO A 31 16.20 18.31 4.92
C PRO A 31 17.28 17.23 4.89
N THR A 32 18.12 17.27 3.86
CA THR A 32 19.38 16.57 3.78
C THR A 32 20.36 17.21 4.77
N LEU A 33 19.97 17.25 6.05
CA LEU A 33 20.74 17.87 7.11
C LEU A 33 21.91 16.93 7.44
N TYR A 34 23.09 17.41 7.06
CA TYR A 34 24.41 16.77 7.11
C TYR A 34 24.65 15.74 6.02
N LEU A 35 24.87 16.27 4.82
CA LEU A 35 25.08 15.47 3.63
C LEU A 35 26.30 15.92 2.84
N ASP A 36 27.19 16.79 3.31
CA ASP A 36 28.42 17.06 2.54
C ASP A 36 29.25 15.78 2.34
N ASP A 37 29.37 14.91 3.35
CA ASP A 37 30.12 13.65 3.22
C ASP A 37 29.36 12.56 2.43
N LEU A 38 28.03 12.53 2.47
CA LEU A 38 27.20 11.56 1.74
C LEU A 38 26.86 12.02 0.30
N ILE A 39 26.78 13.33 0.06
CA ILE A 39 26.62 13.98 -1.27
C ILE A 39 27.91 13.74 -2.03
N ASN A 40 29.09 14.00 -1.44
CA ASN A 40 30.36 13.68 -2.09
C ASN A 40 30.51 12.19 -2.45
N MET A 41 29.83 11.29 -1.72
CA MET A 41 29.78 9.85 -2.05
C MET A 41 28.80 9.53 -3.18
N ALA A 42 27.62 10.16 -3.17
CA ALA A 42 26.60 9.96 -4.19
C ALA A 42 26.93 10.68 -5.51
N GLU A 43 27.64 11.82 -5.48
CA GLU A 43 28.13 12.58 -6.64
C GLU A 43 29.11 11.82 -7.54
N ASN A 44 29.68 10.72 -7.05
CA ASN A 44 30.51 9.80 -7.85
C ASN A 44 29.72 8.63 -8.46
N SER A 45 28.39 8.61 -8.27
CA SER A 45 27.45 7.76 -8.99
C SER A 45 26.55 8.66 -9.83
N GLU A 46 26.18 8.26 -11.05
CA GLU A 46 25.37 9.10 -11.96
C GLU A 46 23.92 9.37 -11.46
N GLU A 47 23.57 9.02 -10.20
CA GLU A 47 22.23 9.10 -9.57
C GLU A 47 22.24 9.83 -8.19
N SER A 48 22.90 10.98 -8.10
CA SER A 48 23.52 11.48 -6.85
C SER A 48 22.63 12.05 -5.72
N GLY A 49 21.30 12.19 -5.88
CA GLY A 49 20.39 12.52 -4.77
C GLY A 49 19.56 11.33 -4.26
N TYR A 50 19.28 10.40 -5.17
CA TYR A 50 18.38 9.25 -5.05
C TYR A 50 18.86 8.19 -4.06
N ASN A 51 20.18 7.99 -3.96
CA ASN A 51 20.74 6.89 -3.19
C ASN A 51 20.73 7.13 -1.67
N VAL A 52 20.61 8.36 -1.18
CA VAL A 52 21.00 8.62 0.21
C VAL A 52 19.97 8.12 1.22
N GLU A 53 18.68 8.47 1.10
CA GLU A 53 17.68 8.00 2.08
C GLU A 53 17.63 6.47 2.08
N ARG A 54 17.60 5.86 0.89
CA ARG A 54 17.60 4.42 0.71
C ARG A 54 18.86 3.77 1.31
N MET A 55 20.05 4.32 1.08
CA MET A 55 21.30 3.85 1.70
C MET A 55 21.29 3.98 3.22
N VAL A 56 20.79 5.09 3.74
CA VAL A 56 20.73 5.37 5.18
C VAL A 56 19.71 4.43 5.85
N ALA A 57 18.52 4.27 5.29
CA ALA A 57 17.51 3.34 5.77
C ALA A 57 18.03 1.89 5.79
N ALA A 58 18.59 1.43 4.67
CA ALA A 58 19.19 0.09 4.56
C ALA A 58 20.40 -0.13 5.49
N SER A 59 21.08 0.94 5.90
CA SER A 59 22.15 0.87 6.90
C SER A 59 21.59 0.88 8.33
N ALA A 60 20.63 1.75 8.62
CA ALA A 60 20.03 1.92 9.94
C ALA A 60 19.25 0.69 10.38
N ILE A 61 18.55 0.02 9.47
CA ILE A 61 17.76 -1.17 9.78
C ILE A 61 18.60 -2.34 10.31
N LYS A 62 19.92 -2.35 10.06
CA LYS A 62 20.84 -3.37 10.59
C LYS A 62 21.05 -3.26 12.10
N TYR A 63 20.61 -2.15 12.72
CA TYR A 63 20.71 -1.90 14.15
C TYR A 63 19.32 -2.00 14.81
N PRO A 64 18.97 -3.13 15.46
CA PRO A 64 17.63 -3.35 16.02
C PRO A 64 17.18 -2.32 17.05
N ASP A 65 18.12 -1.72 17.77
CA ASP A 65 17.85 -0.65 18.73
C ASP A 65 17.46 0.69 18.08
N LEU A 66 17.69 0.86 16.78
CA LEU A 66 17.18 1.98 16.01
C LEU A 66 15.77 1.74 15.47
N HIS A 67 15.25 0.51 15.46
CA HIS A 67 13.95 0.20 14.83
C HIS A 67 12.79 1.01 15.42
N ASN A 68 12.77 1.22 16.74
CA ASN A 68 11.73 2.04 17.37
C ASN A 68 11.84 3.52 16.97
N LEU A 69 13.06 4.02 16.77
CA LEU A 69 13.29 5.38 16.33
C LEU A 69 12.86 5.56 14.87
N ILE A 70 13.17 4.59 14.01
CA ILE A 70 12.72 4.57 12.61
C ILE A 70 11.19 4.48 12.53
N ARG A 71 10.57 3.62 13.36
CA ARG A 71 9.11 3.49 13.40
C ARG A 71 8.45 4.81 13.81
N ASN A 72 9.00 5.51 14.81
CA ASN A 72 8.53 6.85 15.17
C ASN A 72 8.69 7.84 14.01
N LEU A 73 9.82 7.81 13.29
CA LEU A 73 10.04 8.66 12.13
C LEU A 73 8.95 8.46 11.07
N VAL A 74 8.72 7.21 10.64
CA VAL A 74 7.69 6.90 9.64
C VAL A 74 6.31 7.36 10.11
N GLN A 75 5.95 7.08 11.37
CA GLN A 75 4.67 7.52 11.95
C GLN A 75 4.51 9.05 11.95
N GLN A 76 5.56 9.82 12.29
CA GLN A 76 5.49 11.28 12.23
C GLN A 76 5.29 11.80 10.80
N ILE A 77 5.92 11.15 9.82
CA ILE A 77 5.75 11.49 8.40
C ILE A 77 4.32 11.17 7.95
N THR A 78 3.79 9.99 8.28
CA THR A 78 2.39 9.61 8.00
C THR A 78 1.41 10.65 8.56
N ILE A 79 1.59 11.07 9.83
CA ILE A 79 0.76 12.10 10.46
C ILE A 79 0.91 13.45 9.76
N PHE A 80 2.12 13.80 9.32
CA PHE A 80 2.36 15.02 8.57
C PHE A 80 1.61 15.01 7.23
N ASN A 81 1.75 13.93 6.45
CA ASN A 81 1.11 13.78 5.15
C ASN A 81 -0.42 13.87 5.27
N LEU A 82 -1.02 13.20 6.26
CA LEU A 82 -2.46 13.31 6.52
C LEU A 82 -2.93 14.75 6.75
N LYS A 83 -2.16 15.56 7.49
CA LYS A 83 -2.50 16.97 7.74
C LYS A 83 -2.32 17.85 6.51
N ALA A 84 -1.42 17.48 5.61
CA ALA A 84 -1.21 18.19 4.35
C ALA A 84 -2.43 18.01 3.43
N TRP A 85 -3.01 16.81 3.37
CA TRP A 85 -4.25 16.53 2.61
C TRP A 85 -5.44 17.42 3.04
N ASP A 86 -5.56 17.73 4.33
CA ASP A 86 -6.63 18.58 4.87
C ASP A 86 -6.50 20.06 4.46
N ASN A 87 -5.33 20.51 3.99
CA ASN A 87 -5.03 21.91 3.67
C ASN A 87 -4.70 22.07 2.18
N TYR A 88 -5.74 22.19 1.34
CA TYR A 88 -5.66 22.28 -0.13
C TYR A 88 -4.72 23.37 -0.67
N ASP A 89 -4.47 24.44 0.09
CA ASP A 89 -3.57 25.55 -0.31
C ASP A 89 -2.07 25.23 -0.11
N ASP A 90 -1.73 24.22 0.69
CA ASP A 90 -0.37 23.79 1.03
C ASP A 90 -0.12 22.33 0.58
N PHE A 91 -0.73 21.91 -0.53
CA PHE A 91 -0.67 20.56 -1.13
C PHE A 91 0.76 20.19 -1.55
N TRP A 92 1.57 19.79 -0.59
CA TRP A 92 2.94 19.32 -0.79
C TRP A 92 3.22 18.26 0.26
N LEU A 93 3.10 17.00 -0.16
CA LEU A 93 3.55 15.87 0.62
C LEU A 93 5.05 15.98 0.90
N LEU A 94 5.53 15.28 1.94
CA LEU A 94 6.97 15.23 2.16
C LEU A 94 7.61 14.37 1.08
N HIS A 95 8.22 15.03 0.10
CA HIS A 95 9.03 14.40 -0.92
C HIS A 95 10.49 14.32 -0.46
N ALA A 96 11.09 13.14 -0.55
CA ALA A 96 12.55 12.98 -0.45
C ALA A 96 13.23 13.60 -1.66
N ASN A 97 12.57 13.51 -2.83
CA ASN A 97 12.97 14.10 -4.10
C ASN A 97 11.75 14.14 -5.05
N ASP A 98 11.92 14.66 -6.27
CA ASP A 98 10.84 14.77 -7.26
C ASP A 98 10.18 13.42 -7.64
N MET A 99 10.77 12.30 -7.25
CA MET A 99 10.41 10.94 -7.65
C MET A 99 10.11 10.02 -6.45
N ASP A 100 10.27 10.45 -5.20
CA ASP A 100 10.10 9.57 -4.03
C ASP A 100 9.59 10.33 -2.80
N TYR A 101 8.81 9.65 -1.97
CA TYR A 101 8.30 10.20 -0.72
C TYR A 101 9.30 10.01 0.41
N ALA A 102 9.47 11.05 1.22
CA ALA A 102 10.32 10.95 2.39
C ALA A 102 9.79 9.88 3.33
N GLY A 103 10.67 9.05 3.86
CA GLY A 103 10.27 7.96 4.72
C GLY A 103 9.92 6.66 3.99
N ALA A 104 9.76 6.66 2.66
CA ALA A 104 9.40 5.45 1.90
C ALA A 104 10.44 4.34 2.10
N ALA A 105 11.73 4.71 2.04
CA ALA A 105 12.80 3.75 2.25
C ALA A 105 12.79 3.18 3.67
N TYR A 106 12.56 4.03 4.67
CA TYR A 106 12.50 3.62 6.08
C TYR A 106 11.31 2.68 6.36
N ALA A 107 10.14 3.01 5.81
CA ALA A 107 8.94 2.21 5.93
C ALA A 107 9.15 0.82 5.30
N LYS A 108 9.72 0.77 4.08
CA LYS A 108 10.02 -0.48 3.38
C LYS A 108 11.01 -1.34 4.16
N GLU A 109 12.14 -0.76 4.59
CA GLU A 109 13.17 -1.51 5.34
C GLU A 109 12.63 -2.05 6.67
N LEU A 110 11.76 -1.30 7.37
CA LEU A 110 11.05 -1.80 8.55
C LEU A 110 10.18 -3.02 8.22
N ALA A 111 9.34 -2.93 7.19
CA ALA A 111 8.45 -4.03 6.79
C ALA A 111 9.24 -5.27 6.35
N ILE A 112 10.37 -5.12 5.65
CA ILE A 112 11.26 -6.23 5.28
C ILE A 112 11.92 -6.86 6.51
N ALA A 113 12.33 -6.05 7.49
CA ALA A 113 12.99 -6.53 8.70
C ALA A 113 12.03 -7.24 9.66
N ASN A 114 10.76 -6.83 9.69
CA ASN A 114 9.78 -7.33 10.64
C ASN A 114 8.35 -7.28 10.05
N GLN A 115 7.71 -8.45 9.92
CA GLN A 115 6.37 -8.59 9.36
C GLN A 115 5.30 -7.73 10.08
N ASN A 116 5.48 -7.47 11.39
CA ASN A 116 4.53 -6.64 12.14
C ASN A 116 4.56 -5.16 11.70
N ASP A 117 5.57 -4.76 10.93
CA ASP A 117 5.71 -3.42 10.37
C ASP A 117 5.14 -3.27 8.96
N ILE A 118 4.60 -4.34 8.37
CA ILE A 118 3.87 -4.27 7.10
C ILE A 118 2.71 -3.28 7.21
N GLN A 119 1.97 -3.29 8.33
CA GLN A 119 0.90 -2.31 8.55
C GLN A 119 1.44 -0.88 8.62
N THR A 120 2.63 -0.67 9.21
CA THR A 120 3.26 0.67 9.23
C THR A 120 3.60 1.15 7.81
N TYR A 121 4.02 0.24 6.92
CA TYR A 121 4.22 0.56 5.51
C TYR A 121 2.91 0.88 4.79
N ILE A 122 1.85 0.09 5.00
CA ILE A 122 0.52 0.35 4.42
C ILE A 122 0.00 1.72 4.86
N ASP A 123 0.04 1.99 6.18
CA ASP A 123 -0.42 3.27 6.74
C ASP A 123 0.34 4.45 6.13
N PHE A 124 1.65 4.30 5.88
CA PHE A 124 2.46 5.30 5.19
C PHE A 124 2.07 5.44 3.71
N TYR A 125 2.00 4.32 2.98
CA TYR A 125 1.67 4.26 1.55
C TYR A 125 0.37 5.01 1.23
N LEU A 126 -0.67 4.80 2.03
CA LEU A 126 -1.99 5.42 1.85
C LEU A 126 -2.04 6.92 2.14
N THR A 127 -0.95 7.51 2.61
CA THR A 127 -0.84 8.97 2.76
C THR A 127 -0.10 9.64 1.61
N ASN A 128 0.44 8.85 0.69
CA ASN A 128 1.19 9.34 -0.45
C ASN A 128 0.26 9.57 -1.66
N ASP A 129 0.66 10.44 -2.58
CA ASP A 129 0.01 10.54 -3.88
C ASP A 129 0.54 9.41 -4.79
N VAL A 130 -0.20 8.31 -4.79
CA VAL A 130 0.14 7.10 -5.55
C VAL A 130 0.06 7.32 -7.07
N ASN A 131 -0.55 8.41 -7.55
CA ASN A 131 -0.63 8.72 -8.99
C ASN A 131 0.68 9.31 -9.56
N HIS A 132 1.63 9.67 -8.69
CA HIS A 132 2.97 10.12 -9.06
C HIS A 132 4.04 9.22 -8.45
N GLU A 133 3.73 7.94 -8.31
CA GLU A 133 4.65 6.96 -7.78
C GLU A 133 5.75 6.57 -8.77
N VAL A 134 6.90 6.16 -8.24
CA VAL A 134 8.06 5.73 -9.05
C VAL A 134 8.67 4.44 -8.50
N TYR A 135 8.68 4.26 -7.18
CA TYR A 135 9.38 3.15 -6.51
C TYR A 135 8.49 2.29 -5.61
N GLN A 136 7.29 2.75 -5.31
CA GLN A 136 6.34 2.11 -4.39
C GLN A 136 6.00 0.71 -4.88
N GLY A 137 5.83 0.56 -6.19
CA GLY A 137 5.68 -0.74 -6.81
C GLY A 137 6.81 -1.71 -6.45
N LYS A 138 8.08 -1.31 -6.63
CA LYS A 138 9.25 -2.13 -6.28
C LYS A 138 9.40 -2.37 -4.77
N ASP A 139 8.97 -1.40 -3.96
CA ASP A 139 9.00 -1.53 -2.51
C ASP A 139 7.98 -2.58 -2.04
N ILE A 140 6.78 -2.60 -2.65
CA ILE A 140 5.77 -3.64 -2.43
C ILE A 140 6.28 -5.01 -2.90
N GLU A 141 6.85 -5.10 -4.10
CA GLU A 141 7.46 -6.34 -4.62
C GLU A 141 8.48 -6.90 -3.63
N ALA A 142 9.40 -6.07 -3.13
CA ALA A 142 10.42 -6.50 -2.18
C ALA A 142 9.83 -7.02 -0.85
N ILE A 143 8.72 -6.45 -0.37
CA ILE A 143 8.02 -6.92 0.83
C ILE A 143 7.35 -8.28 0.54
N LEU A 144 6.70 -8.42 -0.62
CA LEU A 144 6.06 -9.66 -1.05
C LEU A 144 7.07 -10.78 -1.33
N GLU A 145 8.22 -10.49 -1.92
CA GLU A 145 9.32 -11.44 -2.10
C GLU A 145 9.85 -11.96 -0.75
N LYS A 146 9.91 -11.08 0.26
CA LYS A 146 10.42 -11.41 1.59
C LYS A 146 9.48 -12.30 2.38
N TRP A 147 8.20 -11.99 2.38
CA TRP A 147 7.20 -12.64 3.25
C TRP A 147 6.27 -13.61 2.51
N GLY A 148 6.29 -13.58 1.18
CA GLY A 148 5.38 -14.31 0.32
C GLY A 148 3.96 -13.75 0.37
N VAL A 149 3.18 -14.07 -0.66
CA VAL A 149 1.73 -13.83 -0.69
C VAL A 149 1.05 -14.68 0.38
N SER A 150 0.54 -14.07 1.45
CA SER A 150 -0.11 -14.78 2.57
C SER A 150 -1.08 -13.87 3.32
N GLU A 151 -1.78 -14.42 4.32
CA GLU A 151 -2.67 -13.65 5.22
C GLU A 151 -2.02 -12.36 5.77
N ILE A 152 -0.71 -12.41 6.02
CA ILE A 152 0.04 -11.28 6.57
C ILE A 152 0.24 -10.15 5.53
N THR A 153 0.32 -10.50 4.25
CA THR A 153 0.55 -9.53 3.16
C THR A 153 -0.71 -9.21 2.36
N TYR A 154 -1.81 -9.94 2.55
CA TYR A 154 -3.08 -9.63 1.90
C TYR A 154 -3.53 -8.18 2.11
N PRO A 155 -3.44 -7.57 3.32
CA PRO A 155 -3.78 -6.17 3.48
C PRO A 155 -2.96 -5.23 2.59
N LEU A 156 -1.69 -5.56 2.30
CA LEU A 156 -0.84 -4.76 1.41
C LEU A 156 -1.27 -4.89 -0.05
N ILE A 157 -1.61 -6.11 -0.49
CA ILE A 157 -2.12 -6.37 -1.83
C ILE A 157 -3.48 -5.69 -2.03
N VAL A 158 -4.35 -5.74 -1.03
CA VAL A 158 -5.64 -5.06 -1.03
C VAL A 158 -5.46 -3.54 -1.10
N ALA A 159 -4.56 -2.96 -0.30
CA ALA A 159 -4.23 -1.54 -0.40
C ALA A 159 -3.73 -1.16 -1.80
N ARG A 160 -2.87 -1.98 -2.40
CA ARG A 160 -2.40 -1.78 -3.78
C ARG A 160 -3.53 -1.94 -4.80
N TRP A 161 -4.47 -2.86 -4.57
CA TRP A 161 -5.61 -3.09 -5.45
C TRP A 161 -6.52 -1.87 -5.50
N PHE A 162 -6.92 -1.36 -4.34
CA PHE A 162 -7.91 -0.28 -4.24
C PHE A 162 -7.31 1.13 -4.34
N GLU A 163 -6.00 1.27 -4.21
CA GLU A 163 -5.26 2.52 -4.46
C GLU A 163 -4.09 2.21 -5.41
N PRO A 164 -4.37 1.92 -6.70
CA PRO A 164 -3.38 1.37 -7.64
C PRO A 164 -2.31 2.38 -8.02
N GLY A 165 -2.60 3.68 -7.99
CA GLY A 165 -1.65 4.69 -8.47
C GLY A 165 -1.38 4.58 -9.97
N GLN A 166 -0.23 5.08 -10.41
CA GLN A 166 0.12 5.14 -11.83
C GLN A 166 0.41 3.76 -12.46
N HIS A 167 0.97 2.84 -11.67
CA HIS A 167 1.46 1.54 -12.17
C HIS A 167 0.80 0.34 -11.45
N GLY A 168 -0.25 0.56 -10.68
CA GLY A 168 -0.90 -0.49 -9.90
C GLY A 168 -1.49 -1.59 -10.76
N ASP A 169 -2.29 -1.25 -11.76
CA ASP A 169 -2.98 -2.22 -12.61
C ASP A 169 -2.01 -3.24 -13.22
N GLU A 170 -0.86 -2.79 -13.77
CA GLU A 170 0.17 -3.66 -14.36
C GLU A 170 0.77 -4.63 -13.33
N GLN A 171 1.09 -4.14 -12.13
CA GLN A 171 1.68 -4.98 -11.07
C GLN A 171 0.67 -5.94 -10.45
N LEU A 172 -0.59 -5.50 -10.39
CA LEU A 172 -1.67 -6.29 -9.85
C LEU A 172 -1.95 -7.50 -10.74
N GLU A 173 -1.92 -7.36 -12.06
CA GLU A 173 -1.97 -8.50 -12.99
C GLU A 173 -0.85 -9.51 -12.70
N GLU A 174 0.40 -9.06 -12.52
CA GLU A 174 1.53 -9.95 -12.19
C GLU A 174 1.36 -10.64 -10.82
N TYR A 175 0.85 -9.93 -9.81
CA TYR A 175 0.56 -10.53 -8.51
C TYR A 175 -0.60 -11.51 -8.60
N PHE A 176 -1.60 -11.24 -9.43
CA PHE A 176 -2.76 -12.11 -9.60
C PHE A 176 -2.37 -13.48 -10.13
N ASP A 177 -1.51 -13.53 -11.13
CA ASP A 177 -0.97 -14.81 -11.62
C ASP A 177 -0.33 -15.64 -10.50
N SER A 178 0.39 -14.99 -9.58
CA SER A 178 0.99 -15.66 -8.41
C SER A 178 -0.01 -16.00 -7.29
N MET A 179 -1.13 -15.29 -7.23
CA MET A 179 -2.19 -15.47 -6.23
C MET A 179 -3.18 -16.55 -6.63
N ILE A 180 -3.51 -16.67 -7.92
CA ILE A 180 -4.46 -17.65 -8.45
C ILE A 180 -4.05 -19.07 -8.07
N GLU A 181 -2.75 -19.40 -8.16
CA GLU A 181 -2.24 -20.71 -7.71
C GLU A 181 -2.59 -20.98 -6.23
N LYS A 182 -2.57 -19.96 -5.37
CA LYS A 182 -2.91 -20.07 -3.94
C LYS A 182 -4.41 -20.07 -3.68
N PHE A 183 -5.19 -19.40 -4.51
CA PHE A 183 -6.65 -19.32 -4.38
C PHE A 183 -7.39 -20.57 -4.87
N THR A 184 -6.66 -21.53 -5.45
CA THR A 184 -7.15 -22.93 -5.57
C THR A 184 -7.50 -23.56 -4.22
N ASP A 185 -6.96 -23.04 -3.10
CA ASP A 185 -7.41 -23.34 -1.74
C ASP A 185 -8.46 -22.31 -1.29
N SER A 186 -9.70 -22.77 -1.12
CA SER A 186 -10.83 -21.93 -0.69
C SER A 186 -10.56 -21.22 0.64
N SER A 187 -9.71 -21.76 1.52
CA SER A 187 -9.36 -21.11 2.78
C SER A 187 -8.44 -19.89 2.59
N GLN A 188 -7.54 -19.90 1.60
CA GLN A 188 -6.73 -18.73 1.26
C GLN A 188 -7.58 -17.67 0.56
N CYS A 189 -8.49 -18.10 -0.32
CA CYS A 189 -9.46 -17.22 -0.95
C CYS A 189 -10.34 -16.52 0.11
N ASP A 190 -10.85 -17.27 1.10
CA ASP A 190 -11.60 -16.71 2.24
C ASP A 190 -10.83 -15.63 2.99
N LEU A 191 -9.55 -15.86 3.29
CA LEU A 191 -8.73 -14.91 4.03
C LEU A 191 -8.51 -13.62 3.21
N PHE A 192 -8.34 -13.74 1.91
CA PHE A 192 -8.20 -12.60 1.01
C PHE A 192 -9.51 -11.82 0.87
N ILE A 193 -10.65 -12.50 0.63
CA ILE A 193 -11.99 -11.89 0.58
C ILE A 193 -12.29 -11.13 1.89
N LYS A 194 -11.93 -11.71 3.04
CA LYS A 194 -12.07 -11.06 4.35
C LYS A 194 -11.17 -9.83 4.48
N ALA A 195 -9.97 -9.84 3.90
CA ALA A 195 -9.10 -8.67 3.87
C ALA A 195 -9.74 -7.55 3.03
N CYS A 196 -10.29 -7.86 1.85
CA CYS A 196 -11.06 -6.91 1.04
C CYS A 196 -12.26 -6.36 1.82
N ALA A 197 -13.06 -7.22 2.47
CA ALA A 197 -14.23 -6.76 3.22
C ALA A 197 -13.84 -5.84 4.39
N ASN A 198 -12.78 -6.18 5.13
CA ASN A 198 -12.26 -5.32 6.20
C ASN A 198 -11.81 -3.95 5.68
N TRP A 199 -11.18 -3.90 4.51
CA TRP A 199 -10.80 -2.65 3.86
C TRP A 199 -12.01 -1.72 3.65
N PHE A 200 -13.06 -2.24 3.02
CA PHE A 200 -14.29 -1.46 2.79
C PHE A 200 -15.00 -1.07 4.08
N LEU A 201 -15.09 -1.98 5.05
CA LEU A 201 -15.67 -1.68 6.36
C LEU A 201 -14.99 -0.48 7.03
N ASN A 202 -13.66 -0.45 7.00
CA ASN A 202 -12.90 0.66 7.56
C ASN A 202 -13.13 1.97 6.79
N ARG A 203 -13.17 1.93 5.46
CA ARG A 203 -13.42 3.11 4.60
C ARG A 203 -14.81 3.71 4.85
N ILE A 204 -15.85 2.86 4.88
CA ILE A 204 -17.24 3.28 5.17
C ILE A 204 -17.34 3.89 6.57
N GLN A 205 -16.72 3.27 7.58
CA GLN A 205 -16.79 3.75 8.96
C GLN A 205 -16.03 5.06 9.17
N LYS A 206 -14.87 5.22 8.53
CA LYS A 206 -13.98 6.37 8.73
C LYS A 206 -14.51 7.62 8.04
N ASP A 207 -14.97 7.48 6.81
CA ASP A 207 -15.27 8.62 5.93
C ASP A 207 -16.78 8.83 5.73
N SER A 208 -17.63 8.03 6.39
CA SER A 208 -19.07 7.92 6.05
C SER A 208 -19.29 7.64 4.56
N HIS A 209 -18.28 7.05 3.91
CA HIS A 209 -18.24 6.83 2.48
C HIS A 209 -19.22 5.71 2.15
N GLU A 210 -20.11 5.93 1.20
CA GLU A 210 -20.87 4.83 0.61
C GLU A 210 -20.00 4.13 -0.42
N ILE A 211 -20.19 2.82 -0.62
CA ILE A 211 -19.52 2.08 -1.71
C ILE A 211 -19.99 2.71 -3.03
N ASP A 212 -19.08 3.35 -3.75
CA ASP A 212 -19.39 4.12 -4.96
C ASP A 212 -19.22 3.31 -6.25
N PHE A 213 -19.25 3.97 -7.39
CA PHE A 213 -19.10 3.32 -8.69
C PHE A 213 -17.69 2.78 -8.91
N ASP A 214 -16.67 3.54 -8.52
CA ASP A 214 -15.27 3.17 -8.73
C ASP A 214 -14.95 1.95 -7.86
N ASP A 215 -15.41 1.95 -6.61
CA ASP A 215 -15.32 0.78 -5.72
C ASP A 215 -15.90 -0.49 -6.35
N LYS A 216 -17.07 -0.37 -7.01
CA LYS A 216 -17.73 -1.50 -7.68
C LYS A 216 -16.99 -1.96 -8.93
N GLU A 217 -16.40 -1.04 -9.70
CA GLU A 217 -15.57 -1.40 -10.85
C GLU A 217 -14.34 -2.21 -10.41
N MET A 218 -13.71 -1.81 -9.30
CA MET A 218 -12.56 -2.52 -8.75
C MET A 218 -12.93 -3.90 -8.19
N LEU A 219 -14.08 -4.00 -7.52
CA LEU A 219 -14.65 -5.29 -7.10
C LEU A 219 -14.99 -6.17 -8.29
N ASN A 220 -15.47 -5.59 -9.39
CA ASN A 220 -15.73 -6.33 -10.60
C ASN A 220 -14.46 -6.98 -11.13
N ARG A 221 -13.39 -6.19 -11.37
CA ARG A 221 -12.10 -6.71 -11.82
C ARG A 221 -11.56 -7.80 -10.90
N LEU A 222 -11.66 -7.58 -9.58
CA LEU A 222 -11.23 -8.53 -8.55
C LEU A 222 -11.97 -9.86 -8.67
N PHE A 223 -13.30 -9.81 -8.68
CA PHE A 223 -14.12 -11.00 -8.70
C PHE A 223 -14.13 -11.70 -10.05
N SER A 224 -14.01 -10.98 -11.16
CA SER A 224 -13.72 -11.60 -12.46
C SER A 224 -12.46 -12.45 -12.38
N SER A 225 -11.39 -11.90 -11.81
CA SER A 225 -10.13 -12.61 -11.70
C SER A 225 -10.17 -13.81 -10.74
N LEU A 226 -11.00 -13.77 -9.70
CA LEU A 226 -11.14 -14.84 -8.70
C LEU A 226 -12.10 -15.96 -9.12
N PHE A 227 -13.13 -15.62 -9.91
CA PHE A 227 -14.25 -16.51 -10.21
C PHE A 227 -14.36 -16.90 -11.70
N ASP A 228 -13.63 -16.23 -12.62
CA ASP A 228 -13.58 -16.62 -14.05
C ASP A 228 -13.09 -18.07 -14.24
N GLU A 229 -12.30 -18.62 -13.30
CA GLU A 229 -11.89 -20.03 -13.33
C GLU A 229 -12.93 -21.01 -12.75
N VAL A 230 -13.99 -20.52 -12.09
CA VAL A 230 -14.90 -21.34 -11.27
C VAL A 230 -16.27 -21.54 -11.91
N GLU A 231 -16.75 -20.63 -12.74
CA GLU A 231 -18.03 -20.80 -13.44
C GLU A 231 -17.88 -20.65 -14.95
N ASN A 232 -18.13 -21.75 -15.66
CA ASN A 232 -18.48 -21.70 -17.07
C ASN A 232 -19.71 -20.78 -17.20
N TYR A 233 -19.53 -19.62 -17.81
CA TYR A 233 -20.56 -18.67 -18.23
C TYR A 233 -21.86 -19.32 -18.78
N GLU A 234 -21.74 -20.51 -19.38
CA GLU A 234 -22.87 -21.28 -19.94
C GLU A 234 -23.83 -21.86 -18.87
N ASP A 235 -23.36 -22.23 -17.67
CA ASP A 235 -24.22 -22.82 -16.62
C ASP A 235 -25.00 -21.75 -15.84
N TYR A 236 -24.41 -20.57 -15.60
CA TYR A 236 -25.07 -19.45 -14.87
C TYR A 236 -26.18 -18.77 -15.69
N MET A 237 -25.96 -18.59 -17.00
CA MET A 237 -26.95 -18.03 -17.92
C MET A 237 -28.18 -18.94 -18.10
N ALA A 238 -28.01 -20.26 -17.95
CA ALA A 238 -29.11 -21.23 -18.08
C ALA A 238 -30.14 -21.15 -16.94
N ASP A 239 -29.75 -20.66 -15.76
CA ASP A 239 -30.62 -20.55 -14.59
C ASP A 239 -31.32 -19.18 -14.45
N HIS A 240 -30.92 -18.17 -15.24
CA HIS A 240 -31.39 -16.77 -15.11
C HIS A 240 -31.98 -16.19 -16.41
N GLU A 241 -32.32 -17.04 -17.39
CA GLU A 241 -32.86 -16.65 -18.71
C GLU A 241 -34.16 -15.81 -18.65
N ASP A 242 -34.86 -15.80 -17.52
CA ASP A 242 -36.18 -15.17 -17.34
C ASP A 242 -36.18 -13.90 -16.45
N ASP A 243 -35.01 -13.40 -16.00
CA ASP A 243 -34.95 -12.28 -15.04
C ASP A 243 -34.85 -10.91 -15.77
N GLU A 244 -35.95 -10.15 -15.84
CA GLU A 244 -36.06 -8.87 -16.59
C GLU A 244 -35.20 -7.73 -16.00
N ASP A 245 -34.64 -7.89 -14.80
CA ASP A 245 -33.72 -6.94 -14.15
C ASP A 245 -32.23 -7.37 -14.31
N PHE A 246 -31.95 -8.40 -15.11
CA PHE A 246 -30.59 -8.87 -15.37
C PHE A 246 -29.82 -7.89 -16.27
N ASP A 247 -28.80 -7.23 -15.71
CA ASP A 247 -27.84 -6.44 -16.48
C ASP A 247 -26.83 -7.39 -17.14
N GLU A 248 -27.08 -7.73 -18.40
CA GLU A 248 -26.25 -8.64 -19.23
C GLU A 248 -24.76 -8.29 -19.23
N GLU A 249 -24.37 -7.05 -18.86
CA GLU A 249 -22.99 -6.59 -18.87
C GLU A 249 -22.15 -7.00 -17.66
N ASN A 250 -22.72 -7.59 -16.59
CA ASN A 250 -21.89 -7.98 -15.44
C ASN A 250 -22.35 -9.26 -14.69
N ILE A 251 -21.81 -10.40 -15.13
CA ILE A 251 -21.98 -11.74 -14.52
C ILE A 251 -21.70 -11.72 -13.00
N TYR A 252 -20.77 -10.87 -12.56
CA TYR A 252 -20.38 -10.76 -11.14
C TYR A 252 -21.30 -9.89 -10.30
N GLY A 253 -22.32 -9.27 -10.90
CA GLY A 253 -23.24 -8.35 -10.22
C GLY A 253 -23.87 -8.96 -8.95
N SER A 254 -24.27 -10.23 -9.00
CA SER A 254 -24.84 -10.94 -7.84
C SER A 254 -23.83 -11.10 -6.70
N VAL A 255 -22.60 -11.53 -7.00
CA VAL A 255 -21.52 -11.71 -6.03
C VAL A 255 -21.09 -10.38 -5.41
N ILE A 256 -20.93 -9.35 -6.24
CA ILE A 256 -20.59 -7.99 -5.79
C ILE A 256 -21.69 -7.47 -4.86
N ASN A 257 -22.96 -7.66 -5.21
CA ASN A 257 -24.09 -7.22 -4.38
C ASN A 257 -24.10 -7.94 -3.03
N LYS A 258 -23.95 -9.27 -3.00
CA LYS A 258 -23.82 -10.04 -1.75
C LYS A 258 -22.66 -9.51 -0.91
N PHE A 259 -21.47 -9.34 -1.50
CA PHE A 259 -20.30 -8.81 -0.81
C PHE A 259 -20.56 -7.42 -0.21
N CYS A 260 -21.14 -6.51 -0.99
CA CYS A 260 -21.50 -5.17 -0.53
C CYS A 260 -22.50 -5.20 0.63
N ASP A 261 -23.47 -6.11 0.61
CA ASP A 261 -24.46 -6.27 1.68
C ASP A 261 -23.80 -6.77 2.96
N TYR A 262 -22.90 -7.78 2.88
CA TYR A 262 -22.11 -8.22 4.03
C TYR A 262 -21.33 -7.05 4.65
N VAL A 263 -20.64 -6.27 3.81
CA VAL A 263 -19.89 -5.09 4.26
C VAL A 263 -20.82 -4.05 4.91
N LYS A 264 -21.96 -3.71 4.30
CA LYS A 264 -22.92 -2.75 4.88
C LYS A 264 -23.49 -3.22 6.23
N GLU A 265 -23.62 -4.52 6.42
CA GLU A 265 -24.08 -5.14 7.66
C GLU A 265 -22.97 -5.29 8.73
N GLY A 266 -21.73 -4.89 8.43
CA GLY A 266 -20.61 -5.05 9.36
C GLY A 266 -20.07 -6.47 9.45
N LYS A 267 -20.28 -7.29 8.41
CA LYS A 267 -19.92 -8.71 8.35
C LYS A 267 -18.76 -8.97 7.39
N LEU A 268 -18.06 -10.08 7.59
CA LEU A 268 -16.96 -10.53 6.75
C LEU A 268 -17.40 -11.79 5.98
N PRO A 269 -17.60 -11.71 4.65
CA PRO A 269 -18.00 -12.86 3.84
C PRO A 269 -16.86 -13.86 3.68
N THR A 270 -17.23 -15.10 3.38
CA THR A 270 -16.38 -16.17 2.87
C THR A 270 -16.67 -16.42 1.40
N TYR A 271 -15.77 -17.11 0.73
CA TYR A 271 -15.96 -17.62 -0.63
C TYR A 271 -17.27 -18.41 -0.76
N SER A 272 -17.58 -19.28 0.21
CA SER A 272 -18.85 -20.04 0.22
C SER A 272 -20.09 -19.19 0.51
N ASP A 273 -19.96 -18.00 1.08
CA ASP A 273 -21.09 -17.09 1.25
C ASP A 273 -21.46 -16.36 -0.06
N LEU A 274 -20.49 -16.27 -0.98
CA LEU A 274 -20.60 -15.52 -2.23
C LEU A 274 -21.10 -16.36 -3.41
N LEU A 275 -20.72 -17.65 -3.46
CA LEU A 275 -21.32 -18.65 -4.36
C LEU A 275 -22.79 -18.92 -3.96
#